data_AF-A0A177Y5J0-F1
#
_entry.id   AF-A0A177Y5J0-F1
#
_cell.length_a   1.000
_cell.length_b   1.000
_cell.length_c   1.000
_cell.angle_alpha   90.00
_cell.angle_beta   90.00
_cell.angle_gamma   90.00
#
_symmetry.space_group_name_H-M   'P 1'
#
loop_
_entity.id
_entity.type
_entity.pdbx_description
1 polymer ?
#
loop_
_entity_poly.entity_id
_entity_poly.type
_entity_poly.pdbx_seq_one_letter_code
_entity_poly.pdbx_strand_id
1 'polypeptide(L)'
;MDFVVIRLGKDSVDDIKRLDSYKGVLAENSSLIFQCHQVEQAIIDKLAIGNVYCFVYLGSDNSKGIPTSWQKGIRALGKIRSIDGRASFQSEATIHIDLVSIFPRSLTSTDFLEATPKLYREFSQYPVIGLQSSRNNAIQFVKGEEKQDTSSLINAINSLYPRFRLDLAKNASEILDLIDSEEGEPEGYETESDEMVHSFGWGEEYPLNTVLIRTEQRTVKNVVERITNDRFKLDPDFQRAFVWTPSMQSKLIESCLMRIPLPVFYVAEDEDGRIVVVDGLQRLTTFFRFLNDEFPLRGLGIHGKRFSELPIKLQERIEDTQLILYILDEKAPERAKLDIFDRVNGGSPLTRQQMRNCLYNGEGTRFVKKLSELQVFKKVTGGSFDPKTMRDREVINRFLAFSLFEYRSYRGDMDEFLARALKTLNQSGESERIELEKKFTSALENNYRLFSVHSFRKSLFGATSFSSRSVINIALFDVFSFALSTIDLNLVDIDLLKSKLEKLLIDDEFLDSISIGTNSTRKVHTRFSKVMACLDELK
;
A
#
# COMPACT_ATOMS: atom_id res chain seq x y z
N MET A 1 3.71 27.65 -7.54
CA MET A 1 3.63 27.06 -8.89
C MET A 1 2.16 26.96 -9.26
N ASP A 2 1.80 27.36 -10.48
CA ASP A 2 0.40 27.39 -10.92
C ASP A 2 0.19 26.41 -12.08
N PHE A 3 -1.01 25.82 -12.17
CA PHE A 3 -1.37 24.85 -13.20
C PHE A 3 -2.57 25.31 -14.01
N VAL A 4 -2.52 25.02 -15.31
CA VAL A 4 -3.63 25.22 -16.24
C VAL A 4 -3.88 23.97 -17.06
N VAL A 5 -5.09 23.85 -17.60
CA VAL A 5 -5.41 22.84 -18.63
C VAL A 5 -5.61 23.55 -19.95
N ILE A 6 -4.91 23.07 -20.97
CA ILE A 6 -5.00 23.56 -22.34
C ILE A 6 -5.70 22.51 -23.17
N ARG A 7 -6.87 22.86 -23.71
CA ARG A 7 -7.68 21.98 -24.55
C ARG A 7 -7.47 22.31 -26.02
N LEU A 8 -6.80 21.42 -26.74
CA LEU A 8 -6.69 21.51 -28.20
C LEU A 8 -7.98 21.01 -28.84
N GLY A 9 -8.51 21.77 -29.80
CA GLY A 9 -9.81 21.48 -30.44
C GLY A 9 -9.73 21.53 -31.96
N LYS A 10 -10.87 21.86 -32.58
CA LYS A 10 -11.04 21.99 -34.04
C LYS A 10 -10.02 22.91 -34.74
N ASP A 11 -9.51 23.91 -34.03
CA ASP A 11 -8.60 24.91 -34.58
C ASP A 11 -7.11 24.51 -34.43
N SER A 12 -6.83 23.33 -33.87
CA SER A 12 -5.47 22.82 -33.59
C SER A 12 -5.27 21.38 -34.05
N VAL A 13 -5.96 20.95 -35.11
CA VAL A 13 -5.96 19.55 -35.57
C VAL A 13 -4.57 19.05 -35.97
N ASP A 14 -3.76 19.91 -36.61
CA ASP A 14 -2.40 19.53 -37.02
C ASP A 14 -1.48 19.35 -35.81
N ASP A 15 -1.61 20.20 -34.80
CA ASP A 15 -0.89 20.07 -33.53
C ASP A 15 -1.31 18.80 -32.78
N ILE A 16 -2.61 18.49 -32.80
CA ILE A 16 -3.13 17.25 -32.20
C ILE A 16 -2.52 16.03 -32.90
N LYS A 17 -2.54 15.97 -34.24
CA LYS A 17 -1.95 14.85 -34.98
C LYS A 17 -0.45 14.73 -34.75
N ARG A 18 0.26 15.86 -34.66
CA ARG A 18 1.68 15.90 -34.34
C ARG A 18 1.94 15.31 -32.95
N LEU A 19 1.21 15.75 -31.93
CA LEU A 19 1.32 15.21 -30.56
C LEU A 19 0.91 13.73 -30.46
N ASP A 20 -0.11 13.33 -31.21
CA ASP A 20 -0.59 11.93 -31.25
C ASP A 20 0.41 10.99 -31.95
N SER A 21 1.25 11.51 -32.85
CA SER A 21 2.28 10.71 -33.53
C SER A 21 3.44 10.24 -32.63
N TYR A 22 3.70 10.92 -31.51
CA TYR A 22 4.78 10.54 -30.60
C TYR A 22 4.43 9.30 -29.77
N LYS A 23 5.38 8.39 -29.56
CA LYS A 23 5.17 7.18 -28.75
C LYS A 23 5.90 7.22 -27.41
N GLY A 24 5.71 8.30 -26.65
CA GLY A 24 6.20 8.42 -25.27
C GLY A 24 7.70 8.70 -25.10
N VAL A 25 8.41 9.07 -26.17
CA VAL A 25 9.80 9.54 -26.11
C VAL A 25 9.84 10.98 -26.61
N LEU A 26 10.22 11.89 -25.72
CA LEU A 26 10.40 13.30 -26.05
C LEU A 26 11.75 13.46 -26.78
N ALA A 27 11.75 14.12 -27.94
CA ALA A 27 13.01 14.57 -28.55
C ALA A 27 13.54 15.78 -27.77
N GLU A 28 14.86 15.94 -27.67
CA GLU A 28 15.46 17.11 -27.01
C GLU A 28 14.94 18.41 -27.63
N ASN A 29 14.54 19.37 -26.80
CA ASN A 29 13.97 20.68 -27.17
C ASN A 29 12.61 20.63 -27.89
N SER A 30 11.73 19.70 -27.51
CA SER A 30 10.37 19.65 -28.04
C SER A 30 9.50 20.80 -27.49
N SER A 31 9.21 21.79 -28.34
CA SER A 31 8.27 22.88 -28.03
C SER A 31 6.97 22.75 -28.82
N LEU A 32 5.86 23.18 -28.23
CA LEU A 32 4.56 23.32 -28.87
C LEU A 32 4.19 24.81 -28.97
N ILE A 33 3.70 25.22 -30.13
CA ILE A 33 3.16 26.56 -30.36
C ILE A 33 1.77 26.39 -30.92
N PHE A 34 0.77 27.01 -30.31
CA PHE A 34 -0.57 27.02 -30.86
C PHE A 34 -1.27 28.34 -30.56
N GLN A 35 -2.28 28.65 -31.38
CA GLN A 35 -3.05 29.88 -31.30
C GLN A 35 -4.40 29.61 -30.64
N CYS A 36 -4.84 30.52 -29.78
CA CYS A 36 -6.12 30.40 -29.11
C CYS A 36 -6.73 31.77 -28.80
N HIS A 37 -8.02 31.77 -28.48
CA HIS A 37 -8.75 32.95 -28.03
C HIS A 37 -9.12 32.78 -26.54
N GLN A 38 -9.57 33.86 -25.89
CA GLN A 38 -10.13 33.79 -24.52
C GLN A 38 -9.12 33.40 -23.43
N VAL A 39 -7.87 33.86 -23.55
CA VAL A 39 -6.86 33.73 -22.50
C VAL A 39 -7.21 34.70 -21.36
N GLU A 40 -7.33 34.22 -20.14
CA GLU A 40 -7.62 35.06 -18.95
C GLU A 40 -6.40 35.90 -18.55
N GLN A 41 -6.63 37.14 -18.09
CA GLN A 41 -5.55 38.05 -17.67
C GLN A 41 -4.73 37.47 -16.51
N ALA A 42 -5.40 36.77 -15.58
CA ALA A 42 -4.77 36.16 -14.42
C ALA A 42 -3.65 35.16 -14.79
N ILE A 43 -3.75 34.46 -15.92
CA ILE A 43 -2.71 33.52 -16.37
C ILE A 43 -1.44 34.28 -16.75
N ILE A 44 -1.59 35.44 -17.38
CA ILE A 44 -0.46 36.29 -17.80
C ILE A 44 0.19 36.92 -16.58
N ASP A 45 -0.63 37.41 -15.64
CA ASP A 45 -0.13 37.99 -14.40
C ASP A 45 0.65 36.96 -13.58
N LYS A 46 0.20 35.70 -13.53
CA LYS A 46 0.91 34.60 -12.88
C LYS A 46 2.19 34.19 -13.61
N LEU A 47 2.17 34.16 -14.95
CA LEU A 47 3.36 33.88 -15.76
C LEU A 47 4.46 34.93 -15.54
N ALA A 48 4.09 36.19 -15.25
CA ALA A 48 5.05 37.24 -14.92
C ALA A 48 5.68 37.07 -13.53
N ILE A 49 5.06 36.30 -12.63
CA ILE A 49 5.48 36.14 -11.23
C ILE A 49 6.20 34.80 -11.00
N GLY A 50 5.93 33.77 -11.81
CA GLY A 50 6.58 32.46 -11.65
C GLY A 50 6.21 31.44 -12.71
N ASN A 51 6.61 30.19 -12.48
CA ASN A 51 6.38 29.09 -13.42
C ASN A 51 4.90 28.69 -13.48
N VAL A 52 4.36 28.66 -14.70
CA VAL A 52 3.01 28.15 -15.00
C VAL A 52 3.14 26.88 -15.84
N TYR A 53 2.59 25.79 -15.33
CA TYR A 53 2.59 24.49 -15.99
C TYR A 53 1.23 24.18 -16.59
N CYS A 54 1.21 23.40 -17.66
CA CYS A 54 0.01 23.08 -18.39
C CYS A 54 -0.13 21.60 -18.72
N PHE A 55 -1.29 21.02 -18.42
CA PHE A 55 -1.71 19.75 -18.98
C PHE A 55 -2.35 19.98 -20.36
N VAL A 56 -1.79 19.34 -21.39
CA VAL A 56 -2.30 19.42 -22.76
C VAL A 56 -3.32 18.30 -22.97
N TYR A 57 -4.56 18.68 -23.23
CA TYR A 57 -5.68 17.78 -23.46
C TYR A 57 -6.08 17.77 -24.93
N LEU A 58 -6.16 16.59 -25.54
CA LEU A 58 -6.65 16.42 -26.91
C LEU A 58 -8.18 16.37 -26.91
N GLY A 59 -8.81 17.40 -27.46
CA GLY A 59 -10.25 17.53 -27.58
C GLY A 59 -10.82 16.95 -28.87
N SER A 60 -12.07 17.32 -29.15
CA SER A 60 -12.77 16.95 -30.39
C SER A 60 -12.48 17.99 -31.47
N ASP A 61 -12.30 17.56 -32.71
CA ASP A 61 -12.24 18.44 -33.89
C ASP A 61 -13.62 18.80 -34.44
N ASN A 62 -14.67 18.15 -33.92
CA ASN A 62 -16.04 18.35 -34.36
C ASN A 62 -16.97 18.62 -33.17
N SER A 63 -18.00 19.44 -33.41
CA SER A 63 -19.04 19.80 -32.45
C SER A 63 -20.19 18.80 -32.36
N LYS A 64 -20.13 17.69 -33.12
CA LYS A 64 -21.24 16.75 -33.32
C LYS A 64 -21.05 15.38 -32.66
N GLY A 65 -20.00 15.21 -31.84
CA GLY A 65 -19.76 13.97 -31.10
C GLY A 65 -19.27 12.80 -31.98
N ILE A 66 -18.76 13.08 -33.18
CA ILE A 66 -18.20 12.07 -34.07
C ILE A 66 -16.85 11.62 -33.49
N PRO A 67 -16.54 10.30 -33.49
CA PRO A 67 -15.24 9.78 -33.07
C PRO A 67 -14.10 10.44 -33.86
N THR A 68 -13.10 10.93 -33.13
CA THR A 68 -11.86 11.48 -33.69
C THR A 68 -10.90 10.35 -34.07
N SER A 69 -9.94 10.60 -34.96
CA SER A 69 -8.89 9.62 -35.28
C SER A 69 -7.88 9.41 -34.14
N TRP A 70 -7.86 10.31 -33.14
CA TRP A 70 -7.06 10.23 -31.92
C TRP A 70 -7.94 10.01 -30.68
N GLN A 71 -7.34 9.50 -29.61
CA GLN A 71 -8.00 9.35 -28.32
C GLN A 71 -8.05 10.69 -27.57
N LYS A 72 -9.24 11.08 -27.10
CA LYS A 72 -9.43 12.29 -26.28
C LYS A 72 -8.90 12.05 -24.87
N GLY A 73 -8.17 13.01 -24.29
CA GLY A 73 -7.56 12.83 -22.97
C GLY A 73 -6.31 13.69 -22.78
N ILE A 74 -5.68 13.58 -21.61
CA ILE A 74 -4.40 14.25 -21.34
C ILE A 74 -3.31 13.54 -22.13
N ARG A 75 -2.56 14.30 -22.92
CA ARG A 75 -1.50 13.76 -23.78
C ARG A 75 -0.10 14.17 -23.37
N ALA A 76 0.05 15.33 -22.73
CA ALA A 76 1.36 15.85 -22.36
C ALA A 76 1.27 16.79 -21.15
N LEU A 77 2.41 16.99 -20.51
CA LEU A 77 2.67 18.08 -19.57
C LEU A 77 3.69 19.02 -20.21
N GLY A 78 3.49 20.33 -20.07
CA GLY A 78 4.42 21.34 -20.53
C GLY A 78 4.53 22.52 -19.57
N LYS A 79 5.55 23.36 -19.80
CA LYS A 79 5.78 24.63 -19.12
C LYS A 79 5.51 25.77 -20.09
N ILE A 80 4.69 26.74 -19.69
CA ILE A 80 4.40 27.90 -20.55
C ILE A 80 5.61 28.84 -20.51
N ARG A 81 6.15 29.15 -21.68
CA ARG A 81 7.30 30.06 -21.85
C ARG A 81 6.88 31.49 -22.09
N SER A 82 5.95 31.71 -23.01
CA SER A 82 5.40 33.04 -23.31
C SER A 82 3.98 32.94 -23.85
N ILE A 83 3.25 34.04 -23.68
CA ILE A 83 1.93 34.26 -24.28
C ILE A 83 2.01 35.61 -25.00
N ASP A 84 1.94 35.57 -26.33
CA ASP A 84 2.17 36.72 -27.20
C ASP A 84 0.89 37.12 -27.95
N GLY A 85 0.80 38.39 -28.38
CA GLY A 85 -0.26 38.88 -29.26
C GLY A 85 -1.61 39.22 -28.61
N ARG A 86 -1.76 39.07 -27.29
CA ARG A 86 -3.04 39.34 -26.60
C ARG A 86 -3.26 40.83 -26.32
N ALA A 87 -4.08 41.48 -27.14
CA ALA A 87 -4.55 42.87 -26.93
C ALA A 87 -5.79 42.96 -26.01
N SER A 88 -6.63 41.93 -25.95
CA SER A 88 -7.83 41.87 -25.08
C SER A 88 -8.24 40.42 -24.80
N PHE A 89 -9.23 40.18 -23.93
CA PHE A 89 -9.72 38.81 -23.68
C PHE A 89 -10.21 38.10 -24.95
N GLN A 90 -10.75 38.84 -25.93
CA GLN A 90 -11.24 38.24 -27.18
C GLN A 90 -10.19 38.19 -28.29
N SER A 91 -9.02 38.81 -28.13
CA SER A 91 -7.98 38.73 -29.15
C SER A 91 -7.34 37.36 -29.18
N GLU A 92 -6.89 36.96 -30.36
CA GLU A 92 -6.03 35.81 -30.54
C GLU A 92 -4.73 35.99 -29.75
N ALA A 93 -4.25 34.91 -29.15
CA ALA A 93 -2.99 34.83 -28.43
C ALA A 93 -2.22 33.60 -28.91
N THR A 94 -0.90 33.75 -29.05
CA THR A 94 0.01 32.66 -29.39
C THR A 94 0.71 32.19 -28.12
N ILE A 95 0.70 30.88 -27.87
CA ILE A 95 1.26 30.32 -26.64
C ILE A 95 2.43 29.42 -27.00
N HIS A 96 3.56 29.70 -26.38
CA HIS A 96 4.78 28.92 -26.50
C HIS A 96 4.92 28.02 -25.28
N ILE A 97 5.01 26.71 -25.49
CA ILE A 97 5.12 25.69 -24.44
C ILE A 97 6.36 24.86 -24.69
N ASP A 98 7.18 24.69 -23.65
CA ASP A 98 8.24 23.70 -23.62
C ASP A 98 7.67 22.41 -23.03
N LEU A 99 7.69 21.31 -23.79
CA LEU A 99 7.12 20.05 -23.32
C LEU A 99 8.05 19.43 -22.26
N VAL A 100 7.44 19.08 -21.12
CA VAL A 100 8.12 18.42 -20.00
C VAL A 100 8.04 16.91 -20.16
N SER A 101 6.86 16.39 -20.51
CA SER A 101 6.62 14.97 -20.77
C SER A 101 5.53 14.78 -21.81
N ILE A 102 5.63 13.72 -22.61
CA ILE A 102 4.61 13.28 -23.55
C ILE A 102 4.24 11.83 -23.26
N PHE A 103 2.94 11.56 -23.12
CA PHE A 103 2.45 10.24 -22.74
C PHE A 103 2.35 9.34 -23.98
N PRO A 104 2.50 8.01 -23.85
CA PRO A 104 2.45 7.07 -24.98
C PRO A 104 1.06 6.97 -25.62
N ARG A 105 -0.02 7.18 -24.84
CA ARG A 105 -1.41 7.38 -25.29
C ARG A 105 -2.07 8.50 -24.49
N SER A 106 -3.22 9.01 -24.95
CA SER A 106 -4.01 9.95 -24.15
C SER A 106 -4.61 9.26 -22.92
N LEU A 107 -4.47 9.89 -21.76
CA LEU A 107 -5.03 9.42 -20.48
C LEU A 107 -6.45 9.95 -20.31
N THR A 108 -7.40 9.03 -20.12
CA THR A 108 -8.83 9.32 -19.99
C THR A 108 -9.29 9.28 -18.54
N SER A 109 -10.46 9.86 -18.25
CA SER A 109 -11.11 9.72 -16.94
C SER A 109 -11.37 8.24 -16.58
N THR A 110 -11.68 7.40 -17.57
CA THR A 110 -11.83 5.95 -17.37
C THR A 110 -10.53 5.30 -16.91
N ASP A 111 -9.40 5.66 -17.52
CA ASP A 111 -8.08 5.11 -17.12
C ASP A 111 -7.77 5.44 -15.64
N PHE A 112 -8.05 6.67 -15.22
CA PHE A 112 -7.85 7.09 -13.83
C PHE A 112 -8.82 6.42 -12.86
N LEU A 113 -10.08 6.22 -13.27
CA LEU A 113 -11.11 5.52 -12.47
C LEU A 113 -10.79 4.04 -12.27
N GLU A 114 -10.26 3.38 -13.28
CA GLU A 114 -9.92 1.95 -13.23
C GLU A 114 -8.63 1.71 -12.43
N ALA A 115 -7.58 2.49 -12.70
CA ALA A 115 -6.28 2.27 -12.06
C ALA A 115 -6.18 2.91 -10.66
N THR A 116 -6.78 4.09 -10.46
CA THR A 116 -6.57 4.91 -9.27
C THR A 116 -7.86 5.57 -8.74
N PRO A 117 -8.92 4.79 -8.40
CA PRO A 117 -10.24 5.33 -8.07
C PRO A 117 -10.25 6.24 -6.83
N LYS A 118 -9.33 6.03 -5.88
CA LYS A 118 -9.18 6.86 -4.68
C LYS A 118 -8.62 8.24 -5.01
N LEU A 119 -7.53 8.29 -5.78
CA LEU A 119 -6.92 9.56 -6.22
C LEU A 119 -7.88 10.32 -7.14
N TYR A 120 -8.56 9.62 -8.05
CA TYR A 120 -9.54 10.22 -8.95
C TYR A 120 -10.63 11.02 -8.23
N ARG A 121 -11.02 10.62 -7.02
CA ARG A 121 -12.00 11.37 -6.22
C ARG A 121 -11.53 12.80 -5.92
N GLU A 122 -10.24 12.96 -5.63
CA GLU A 122 -9.60 14.21 -5.22
C GLU A 122 -9.36 15.18 -6.40
N PHE A 123 -9.44 14.68 -7.64
CA PHE A 123 -9.41 15.52 -8.85
C PHE A 123 -10.64 15.31 -9.75
N SER A 124 -11.75 14.80 -9.21
CA SER A 124 -12.96 14.50 -9.98
C SER A 124 -13.67 15.74 -10.55
N GLN A 125 -13.29 16.94 -10.11
CA GLN A 125 -13.75 18.23 -10.64
C GLN A 125 -12.63 18.98 -11.40
N TYR A 126 -11.50 18.33 -11.70
CA TYR A 126 -10.42 18.94 -12.47
C TYR A 126 -10.92 19.37 -13.85
N PRO A 127 -10.53 20.56 -14.35
CA PRO A 127 -10.97 21.03 -15.66
C PRO A 127 -10.72 19.99 -16.76
N VAL A 128 -11.72 19.76 -17.62
CA VAL A 128 -11.68 18.89 -18.82
C VAL A 128 -11.62 17.37 -18.55
N ILE A 129 -11.06 16.91 -17.42
CA ILE A 129 -10.96 15.48 -17.06
C ILE A 129 -12.04 15.07 -16.04
N GLY A 130 -12.56 16.01 -15.26
CA GLY A 130 -13.60 15.80 -14.26
C GLY A 130 -15.04 15.78 -14.81
N LEU A 131 -16.02 15.56 -13.91
CA LEU A 131 -17.43 15.34 -14.25
C LEU A 131 -18.17 16.61 -14.73
N GLN A 132 -17.61 17.82 -14.55
CA GLN A 132 -18.18 19.07 -15.04
C GLN A 132 -17.30 19.69 -16.14
N SER A 133 -17.68 19.52 -17.40
CA SER A 133 -17.01 20.15 -18.56
C SER A 133 -17.82 21.34 -19.08
N SER A 134 -18.10 22.33 -18.23
CA SER A 134 -19.08 23.40 -18.52
C SER A 134 -18.50 24.72 -19.04
N ARG A 135 -17.23 24.80 -19.46
CA ARG A 135 -16.69 26.00 -20.13
C ARG A 135 -15.97 25.65 -21.43
N ASN A 136 -16.30 26.37 -22.50
CA ASN A 136 -15.73 26.25 -23.84
C ASN A 136 -14.36 26.94 -23.99
N ASN A 137 -13.77 27.44 -22.90
CA ASN A 137 -12.49 28.14 -22.95
C ASN A 137 -11.37 27.15 -23.31
N ALA A 138 -10.51 27.55 -24.25
CA ALA A 138 -9.36 26.78 -24.70
C ALA A 138 -8.33 26.57 -23.58
N ILE A 139 -8.26 27.50 -22.60
CA ILE A 139 -7.37 27.42 -21.45
C ILE A 139 -8.18 27.65 -20.18
N GLN A 140 -7.98 26.78 -19.20
CA GLN A 140 -8.70 26.81 -17.95
C GLN A 140 -7.72 26.77 -16.80
N PHE A 141 -7.81 27.76 -15.92
CA PHE A 141 -7.00 27.80 -14.71
C PHE A 141 -7.50 26.77 -13.69
N VAL A 142 -6.57 26.10 -13.02
CA VAL A 142 -6.89 25.16 -11.95
C VAL A 142 -6.95 25.95 -10.65
N LYS A 143 -8.15 26.14 -10.11
CA LYS A 143 -8.38 27.05 -8.99
C LYS A 143 -8.02 26.44 -7.62
N GLY A 144 -7.73 25.14 -7.58
CA GLY A 144 -7.48 24.40 -6.33
C GLY A 144 -8.72 24.33 -5.42
N GLU A 145 -9.92 24.39 -6.00
CA GLU A 145 -11.21 24.24 -5.30
C GLU A 145 -11.47 22.75 -4.93
N GLU A 146 -12.57 22.45 -4.23
CA GLU A 146 -12.91 21.08 -3.80
C GLU A 146 -12.81 20.09 -4.97
N LYS A 147 -12.01 19.03 -4.82
CA LYS A 147 -11.79 17.98 -5.83
C LYS A 147 -11.08 18.45 -7.11
N GLN A 148 -10.20 19.46 -7.01
CA GLN A 148 -9.27 19.90 -8.05
C GLN A 148 -7.80 19.75 -7.62
N ASP A 149 -7.46 18.71 -6.85
CA ASP A 149 -6.10 18.52 -6.35
C ASP A 149 -5.13 18.11 -7.46
N THR A 150 -4.10 18.92 -7.69
CA THR A 150 -3.12 18.67 -8.75
C THR A 150 -2.09 17.62 -8.34
N SER A 151 -1.74 17.52 -7.05
CA SER A 151 -0.82 16.49 -6.57
C SER A 151 -1.41 15.10 -6.76
N SER A 152 -2.68 14.90 -6.43
CA SER A 152 -3.41 13.66 -6.71
C SER A 152 -3.47 13.31 -8.19
N LEU A 153 -3.63 14.31 -9.08
CA LEU A 153 -3.61 14.08 -10.53
C LEU A 153 -2.21 13.64 -11.00
N ILE A 154 -1.14 14.30 -10.55
CA ILE A 154 0.24 13.94 -10.91
C ILE A 154 0.57 12.53 -10.40
N ASN A 155 0.18 12.19 -9.17
CA ASN A 155 0.35 10.85 -8.60
C ASN A 155 -0.44 9.77 -9.35
N ALA A 156 -1.65 10.09 -9.81
CA ALA A 156 -2.43 9.19 -10.65
C ALA A 156 -1.79 8.99 -12.03
N ILE A 157 -1.21 10.04 -12.63
CA ILE A 157 -0.45 9.94 -13.87
C ILE A 157 0.82 9.11 -13.66
N ASN A 158 1.57 9.30 -12.56
CA ASN A 158 2.74 8.48 -12.23
C ASN A 158 2.38 6.99 -12.11
N SER A 159 1.23 6.68 -11.52
CA SER A 159 0.73 5.30 -11.42
C SER A 159 0.43 4.68 -12.79
N LEU A 160 -0.09 5.47 -13.73
CA LEU A 160 -0.40 5.01 -15.09
C LEU A 160 0.82 5.01 -16.02
N TYR A 161 1.78 5.90 -15.77
CA TYR A 161 2.98 6.08 -16.59
C TYR A 161 4.20 6.38 -15.70
N PRO A 162 4.86 5.36 -15.13
CA PRO A 162 5.97 5.54 -14.17
C PRO A 162 7.16 6.34 -14.70
N ARG A 163 7.40 6.33 -16.02
CA ARG A 163 8.44 7.17 -16.66
C ARG A 163 8.19 8.67 -16.50
N PHE A 164 6.95 9.08 -16.23
CA PHE A 164 6.60 10.48 -16.00
C PHE A 164 7.46 11.10 -14.90
N ARG A 165 7.74 10.35 -13.82
CA ARG A 165 8.59 10.80 -12.71
C ARG A 165 10.01 11.13 -13.17
N LEU A 166 10.59 10.35 -14.08
CA LEU A 166 11.91 10.62 -14.67
C LEU A 166 11.89 11.86 -15.57
N ASP A 167 10.83 12.03 -16.35
CA ASP A 167 10.65 13.23 -17.18
C ASP A 167 10.53 14.50 -16.32
N LEU A 168 9.83 14.41 -15.19
CA LEU A 168 9.74 15.48 -14.19
C LEU A 168 11.10 15.77 -13.58
N ALA A 169 11.84 14.75 -13.12
CA ALA A 169 13.18 14.93 -12.56
C ALA A 169 14.13 15.67 -13.52
N LYS A 170 14.04 15.38 -14.81
CA LYS A 170 14.90 15.97 -15.83
C LYS A 170 14.48 17.39 -16.23
N ASN A 171 13.19 17.62 -16.42
CA ASN A 171 12.68 18.81 -17.12
C ASN A 171 11.85 19.75 -16.23
N ALA A 172 11.44 19.33 -15.04
CA ALA A 172 10.60 20.10 -14.12
C ALA A 172 10.71 19.56 -12.67
N SER A 173 11.91 19.58 -12.10
CA SER A 173 12.19 18.95 -10.80
C SER A 173 11.40 19.60 -9.66
N GLU A 174 11.04 20.88 -9.76
CA GLU A 174 10.19 21.56 -8.77
C GLU A 174 8.77 21.00 -8.67
N ILE A 175 8.32 20.21 -9.66
CA ILE A 175 7.04 19.49 -9.61
C ILE A 175 7.17 18.27 -8.69
N LEU A 176 8.36 17.68 -8.63
CA LEU A 176 8.62 16.57 -7.72
C LEU A 176 8.41 17.03 -6.28
N ASP A 177 8.80 18.24 -5.92
CA ASP A 177 8.54 18.77 -4.56
C ASP A 177 7.04 18.82 -4.19
N LEU A 178 6.12 18.86 -5.19
CA LEU A 178 4.67 18.82 -4.99
C LEU A 178 4.11 17.41 -4.77
N ILE A 179 4.88 16.37 -5.11
CA ILE A 179 4.49 14.94 -4.99
C ILE A 179 5.39 14.14 -4.04
N ASP A 180 6.63 14.57 -3.84
CA ASP A 180 7.66 13.97 -2.99
C ASP A 180 7.53 14.39 -1.53
N SER A 181 6.53 15.21 -1.21
CA SER A 181 6.00 15.28 0.14
C SER A 181 5.42 13.94 0.62
N GLU A 182 5.16 12.97 -0.29
CA GLU A 182 4.46 11.72 0.04
C GLU A 182 5.24 10.39 -0.07
N GLU A 183 6.39 10.29 -0.74
CA GLU A 183 7.19 9.05 -0.74
C GLU A 183 8.67 9.37 -0.50
N GLY A 184 9.13 9.09 0.72
CA GLY A 184 10.54 9.21 1.05
C GLY A 184 11.31 8.00 0.53
N GLU A 185 12.28 8.24 -0.34
CA GLU A 185 13.42 7.35 -0.52
C GLU A 185 14.67 7.94 0.15
N PRO A 186 15.55 7.09 0.72
CA PRO A 186 16.76 7.50 1.40
C PRO A 186 17.88 7.79 0.39
N GLU A 187 18.36 9.03 0.36
CA GLU A 187 19.67 9.33 -0.22
C GLU A 187 20.78 8.83 0.70
N GLY A 188 21.59 7.93 0.15
CA GLY A 188 22.93 7.62 0.63
C GLY A 188 23.85 7.46 -0.57
N TYR A 189 24.29 8.58 -1.15
CA TYR A 189 25.46 8.61 -2.01
C TYR A 189 26.70 8.45 -1.13
N GLU A 190 27.52 7.42 -1.35
CA GLU A 190 28.99 7.57 -1.32
C GLU A 190 29.64 6.60 -2.34
N THR A 191 30.17 7.23 -3.40
CA THR A 191 31.34 6.89 -4.24
C THR A 191 31.55 5.47 -4.79
N GLU A 192 31.37 5.36 -6.11
CA GLU A 192 31.95 4.33 -6.97
C GLU A 192 33.50 4.34 -6.94
N SER A 193 34.08 3.16 -6.79
CA SER A 193 35.28 2.78 -7.54
C SER A 193 35.23 1.27 -7.86
N ASP A 194 34.98 0.99 -9.14
CA ASP A 194 35.41 -0.18 -9.94
C ASP A 194 35.20 -1.60 -9.38
N GLU A 195 34.15 -2.29 -9.83
CA GLU A 195 34.22 -3.27 -10.94
C GLU A 195 32.85 -3.96 -11.13
N MET A 196 32.34 -3.90 -12.36
CA MET A 196 31.06 -4.46 -12.79
C MET A 196 30.95 -5.98 -12.57
N VAL A 197 30.00 -6.38 -11.73
CA VAL A 197 29.18 -7.58 -12.01
C VAL A 197 27.71 -7.15 -11.93
N HIS A 198 27.13 -6.76 -13.06
CA HIS A 198 25.69 -6.55 -13.17
C HIS A 198 24.98 -7.90 -12.94
N SER A 199 24.63 -8.19 -11.69
CA SER A 199 23.55 -9.13 -11.41
C SER A 199 22.26 -8.45 -11.83
N PHE A 200 21.65 -8.90 -12.92
CA PHE A 200 20.24 -8.61 -13.18
C PHE A 200 19.46 -9.00 -11.90
N GLY A 201 18.61 -8.11 -11.40
CA GLY A 201 17.89 -8.21 -10.12
C GLY A 201 16.37 -8.04 -10.33
N TRP A 202 15.57 -8.56 -9.40
CA TRP A 202 14.13 -8.24 -9.34
C TRP A 202 13.98 -6.85 -8.71
N GLY A 203 13.99 -5.79 -9.52
CA GLY A 203 14.10 -4.42 -9.00
C GLY A 203 15.47 -4.16 -8.36
N GLU A 204 15.74 -2.91 -7.97
CA GLU A 204 17.04 -2.49 -7.42
C GLU A 204 17.39 -3.09 -6.04
N GLU A 205 16.56 -3.98 -5.47
CA GLU A 205 16.60 -4.29 -4.04
C GLU A 205 17.11 -5.70 -3.67
N TYR A 206 17.24 -6.65 -4.62
CA TYR A 206 17.95 -7.92 -4.37
C TYR A 206 18.31 -8.69 -5.67
N PRO A 207 19.43 -9.44 -5.69
CA PRO A 207 19.86 -10.22 -6.87
C PRO A 207 18.79 -11.22 -7.36
N LEU A 208 18.69 -11.49 -8.67
CA LEU A 208 17.75 -12.49 -9.22
C LEU A 208 17.96 -13.89 -8.61
N ASN A 209 19.21 -14.22 -8.26
CA ASN A 209 19.61 -15.52 -7.76
C ASN A 209 19.26 -15.75 -6.27
N THR A 210 18.67 -14.77 -5.60
CA THR A 210 18.32 -14.86 -4.17
C THR A 210 16.99 -15.57 -3.92
N VAL A 211 16.17 -15.77 -4.97
CA VAL A 211 14.90 -16.50 -4.88
C VAL A 211 15.16 -18.00 -5.02
N LEU A 212 15.39 -18.66 -3.89
CA LEU A 212 15.55 -20.10 -3.82
C LEU A 212 14.18 -20.77 -3.70
N ILE A 213 13.48 -20.92 -4.84
CA ILE A 213 12.30 -21.78 -4.92
C ILE A 213 12.74 -23.14 -5.45
N ARG A 214 12.51 -24.18 -4.66
CA ARG A 214 12.67 -25.57 -5.11
C ARG A 214 11.32 -26.19 -5.44
N THR A 215 11.29 -27.03 -6.45
CA THR A 215 10.11 -27.83 -6.79
C THR A 215 10.24 -29.21 -6.17
N GLU A 216 9.22 -29.64 -5.45
CA GLU A 216 9.13 -30.99 -4.89
C GLU A 216 7.80 -31.63 -5.26
N GLN A 217 7.79 -32.92 -5.52
CA GLN A 217 6.57 -33.70 -5.72
C GLN A 217 6.34 -34.60 -4.51
N ARG A 218 5.14 -34.56 -3.94
CA ARG A 218 4.73 -35.43 -2.83
C ARG A 218 3.35 -35.98 -3.06
N THR A 219 3.12 -37.21 -2.62
CA THR A 219 1.79 -37.81 -2.64
C THR A 219 0.88 -37.14 -1.60
N VAL A 220 -0.43 -37.16 -1.84
CA VAL A 220 -1.43 -36.71 -0.84
C VAL A 220 -1.20 -37.40 0.49
N LYS A 221 -0.98 -38.72 0.49
CA LYS A 221 -0.68 -39.49 1.70
C LYS A 221 0.50 -38.93 2.48
N ASN A 222 1.64 -38.70 1.80
CA ASN A 222 2.84 -38.21 2.46
C ASN A 222 2.65 -36.81 3.06
N VAL A 223 1.93 -35.92 2.35
CA VAL A 223 1.63 -34.58 2.86
C VAL A 223 0.71 -34.67 4.08
N VAL A 224 -0.33 -35.50 4.04
CA VAL A 224 -1.27 -35.69 5.17
C VAL A 224 -0.57 -36.30 6.39
N GLU A 225 0.27 -37.31 6.22
CA GLU A 225 1.09 -37.85 7.31
C GLU A 225 2.00 -36.79 7.94
N ARG A 226 2.62 -35.94 7.11
CA ARG A 226 3.45 -34.82 7.59
C ARG A 226 2.64 -33.73 8.29
N ILE A 227 1.39 -33.49 7.90
CA ILE A 227 0.45 -32.63 8.63
C ILE A 227 0.19 -33.21 10.02
N THR A 228 -0.16 -34.51 10.10
CA THR A 228 -0.43 -35.20 11.37
C THR A 228 0.79 -35.18 12.31
N ASN A 229 2.00 -35.28 11.75
CA ASN A 229 3.26 -35.22 12.49
C ASN A 229 3.77 -33.79 12.77
N ASP A 230 2.94 -32.75 12.59
CA ASP A 230 3.28 -31.34 12.86
C ASP A 230 4.51 -30.83 12.06
N ARG A 231 4.77 -31.46 10.90
CA ARG A 231 5.79 -31.04 9.93
C ARG A 231 5.23 -30.06 8.90
N PHE A 232 3.92 -30.04 8.70
CA PHE A 232 3.21 -29.03 7.92
C PHE A 232 2.29 -28.24 8.84
N LYS A 233 2.59 -26.95 9.01
CA LYS A 233 1.75 -26.03 9.78
C LYS A 233 0.61 -25.54 8.89
N LEU A 234 -0.57 -26.13 9.08
CA LEU A 234 -1.84 -25.63 8.54
C LEU A 234 -2.37 -24.53 9.48
N ASP A 235 -1.63 -23.44 9.68
CA ASP A 235 -2.00 -22.48 10.73
C ASP A 235 -3.34 -21.76 10.39
N PRO A 236 -4.41 -21.97 11.20
CA PRO A 236 -5.76 -21.50 10.89
C PRO A 236 -6.00 -20.03 11.26
N ASP A 237 -5.03 -19.34 11.89
CA ASP A 237 -5.26 -17.98 12.40
C ASP A 237 -5.16 -16.89 11.33
N PHE A 238 -4.40 -17.11 10.25
CA PHE A 238 -4.08 -16.08 9.24
C PHE A 238 -4.85 -16.21 7.92
N GLN A 239 -5.38 -17.39 7.60
CA GLN A 239 -6.25 -17.61 6.46
C GLN A 239 -7.67 -17.92 6.95
N ARG A 240 -8.66 -17.33 6.27
CA ARG A 240 -10.10 -17.39 6.61
C ARG A 240 -10.46 -18.76 7.20
N ALA A 241 -11.22 -18.75 8.31
CA ALA A 241 -11.90 -19.95 8.84
C ALA A 241 -12.37 -20.81 7.67
N PHE A 242 -12.00 -22.10 7.65
CA PHE A 242 -12.19 -23.00 6.51
C PHE A 242 -13.54 -22.75 5.79
N VAL A 243 -13.49 -22.16 4.59
CA VAL A 243 -14.67 -21.62 3.88
C VAL A 243 -15.22 -22.57 2.81
N TRP A 244 -14.49 -23.64 2.49
CA TRP A 244 -14.90 -24.56 1.43
C TRP A 244 -16.14 -25.38 1.84
N THR A 245 -17.21 -25.21 1.07
CA THR A 245 -18.43 -26.01 1.25
C THR A 245 -18.15 -27.50 0.99
N PRO A 246 -18.93 -28.43 1.58
CA PRO A 246 -18.76 -29.87 1.33
C PRO A 246 -18.80 -30.25 -0.16
N SER A 247 -19.50 -29.48 -0.99
CA SER A 247 -19.53 -29.68 -2.45
C SER A 247 -18.18 -29.34 -3.11
N MET A 248 -17.55 -28.23 -2.72
CA MET A 248 -16.22 -27.86 -3.22
C MET A 248 -15.17 -28.88 -2.80
N GLN A 249 -15.25 -29.34 -1.54
CA GLN A 249 -14.39 -30.41 -1.02
C GLN A 249 -14.55 -31.70 -1.83
N SER A 250 -15.79 -32.11 -2.10
CA SER A 250 -16.07 -33.31 -2.90
C SER A 250 -15.50 -33.19 -4.31
N LYS A 251 -15.64 -32.04 -4.98
CA LYS A 251 -15.06 -31.80 -6.32
C LYS A 251 -13.54 -31.95 -6.38
N LEU A 252 -12.83 -31.58 -5.31
CA LEU A 252 -11.39 -31.79 -5.23
C LEU A 252 -11.04 -33.29 -5.19
N ILE A 253 -11.75 -34.06 -4.36
CA ILE A 253 -11.54 -35.51 -4.28
C ILE A 253 -11.93 -36.19 -5.60
N GLU A 254 -13.04 -35.76 -6.22
CA GLU A 254 -13.45 -36.20 -7.55
C GLU A 254 -12.36 -35.95 -8.59
N SER A 255 -11.69 -34.80 -8.55
CA SER A 255 -10.58 -34.48 -9.46
C SER A 255 -9.43 -35.49 -9.32
N CYS A 256 -9.11 -35.90 -8.09
CA CYS A 256 -8.11 -36.95 -7.82
C CYS A 256 -8.54 -38.30 -8.39
N LEU A 257 -9.81 -38.68 -8.13
CA LEU A 257 -10.42 -39.88 -8.69
C LEU A 257 -10.52 -39.87 -10.22
N MET A 258 -10.53 -38.70 -10.85
CA MET A 258 -10.51 -38.54 -12.30
C MET A 258 -9.10 -38.39 -12.88
N ARG A 259 -8.04 -38.35 -12.05
CA ARG A 259 -6.65 -38.02 -12.46
C ARG A 259 -6.54 -36.67 -13.17
N ILE A 260 -7.35 -35.71 -12.74
CA ILE A 260 -7.21 -34.33 -13.20
C ILE A 260 -6.04 -33.70 -12.43
N PRO A 261 -5.04 -33.12 -13.12
CA PRO A 261 -3.95 -32.42 -12.47
C PRO A 261 -4.46 -31.30 -11.57
N LEU A 262 -3.95 -31.25 -10.34
CA LEU A 262 -4.30 -30.20 -9.39
C LEU A 262 -3.39 -28.98 -9.58
N PRO A 263 -3.85 -27.77 -9.27
CA PRO A 263 -2.98 -26.59 -9.28
C PRO A 263 -1.82 -26.78 -8.30
N VAL A 264 -0.70 -26.12 -8.58
CA VAL A 264 0.49 -26.14 -7.70
C VAL A 264 0.17 -25.61 -6.30
N PHE A 265 1.00 -25.97 -5.34
CA PHE A 265 0.95 -25.48 -3.96
C PHE A 265 2.20 -24.65 -3.70
N TYR A 266 2.02 -23.49 -3.08
CA TYR A 266 3.13 -22.68 -2.61
C TYR A 266 3.25 -22.87 -1.11
N VAL A 267 4.46 -23.16 -0.65
CA VAL A 267 4.77 -23.38 0.76
C VAL A 267 6.11 -22.72 1.09
N ALA A 268 6.33 -22.37 2.35
CA ALA A 268 7.57 -21.79 2.83
C ALA A 268 8.19 -22.72 3.87
N GLU A 269 9.51 -22.84 3.86
CA GLU A 269 10.26 -23.53 4.90
C GLU A 269 10.57 -22.56 6.05
N ASP A 270 10.27 -23.01 7.26
CA ASP A 270 10.55 -22.37 8.54
C ASP A 270 11.95 -22.78 9.03
N GLU A 271 12.55 -22.01 9.94
CA GLU A 271 13.95 -22.23 10.42
C GLU A 271 14.13 -23.61 11.08
N ASP A 272 13.04 -24.18 11.63
CA ASP A 272 13.03 -25.51 12.24
C ASP A 272 12.85 -26.66 11.21
N GLY A 273 12.87 -26.36 9.91
CA GLY A 273 12.63 -27.31 8.81
C GLY A 273 11.18 -27.79 8.71
N ARG A 274 10.24 -27.05 9.30
CA ARG A 274 8.79 -27.25 9.15
C ARG A 274 8.31 -26.48 7.92
N ILE A 275 7.23 -26.96 7.31
CA ILE A 275 6.66 -26.35 6.12
C ILE A 275 5.40 -25.57 6.51
N VAL A 276 5.37 -24.29 6.16
CA VAL A 276 4.22 -23.42 6.33
C VAL A 276 3.48 -23.29 5.00
N VAL A 277 2.17 -23.50 5.01
CA VAL A 277 1.37 -23.46 3.78
C VAL A 277 1.04 -22.01 3.42
N VAL A 278 1.44 -21.60 2.20
CA VAL A 278 1.21 -20.24 1.68
C VAL A 278 -0.05 -20.21 0.84
N ASP A 279 -0.15 -21.11 -0.14
CA ASP A 279 -1.34 -21.33 -0.95
C ASP A 279 -1.76 -22.80 -0.93
N GLY A 280 -3.07 -23.02 -1.05
CA GLY A 280 -3.65 -24.36 -1.09
C GLY A 280 -4.05 -24.91 0.29
N LEU A 281 -4.10 -24.09 1.33
CA LEU A 281 -4.56 -24.49 2.67
C LEU A 281 -5.90 -25.22 2.62
N GLN A 282 -6.92 -24.65 1.96
CA GLN A 282 -8.25 -25.28 1.87
C GLN A 282 -8.19 -26.65 1.19
N ARG A 283 -7.30 -26.83 0.20
CA ARG A 283 -7.09 -28.10 -0.52
C ARG A 283 -6.42 -29.13 0.39
N LEU A 284 -5.33 -28.74 1.08
CA LEU A 284 -4.64 -29.63 2.02
C LEU A 284 -5.51 -30.01 3.22
N THR A 285 -6.25 -29.05 3.78
CA THR A 285 -7.24 -29.31 4.83
C THR A 285 -8.33 -30.26 4.32
N THR A 286 -8.80 -30.11 3.09
CA THR A 286 -9.79 -31.06 2.51
C THR A 286 -9.22 -32.47 2.45
N PHE A 287 -7.98 -32.65 2.00
CA PHE A 287 -7.33 -33.97 1.99
C PHE A 287 -7.20 -34.55 3.38
N PHE A 288 -6.67 -33.77 4.32
CA PHE A 288 -6.53 -34.18 5.72
C PHE A 288 -7.86 -34.64 6.31
N ARG A 289 -8.93 -33.86 6.13
CA ARG A 289 -10.26 -34.18 6.66
C ARG A 289 -10.88 -35.41 5.98
N PHE A 290 -10.71 -35.55 4.67
CA PHE A 290 -11.28 -36.69 3.94
C PHE A 290 -10.59 -38.01 4.30
N LEU A 291 -9.26 -38.03 4.37
CA LEU A 291 -8.48 -39.22 4.74
C LEU A 291 -8.74 -39.66 6.19
N ASN A 292 -9.14 -38.73 7.07
CA ASN A 292 -9.58 -39.01 8.44
C ASN A 292 -11.10 -39.29 8.56
N ASP A 293 -11.77 -39.62 7.46
CA ASP A 293 -13.20 -39.94 7.41
C ASP A 293 -14.12 -38.85 8.00
N GLU A 294 -13.74 -37.56 7.98
CA GLU A 294 -14.55 -36.51 8.62
C GLU A 294 -15.82 -36.17 7.84
N PHE A 295 -15.82 -36.31 6.52
CA PHE A 295 -16.99 -36.03 5.68
C PHE A 295 -17.17 -37.03 4.54
N PRO A 296 -18.42 -37.32 4.12
CA PRO A 296 -18.71 -38.16 2.97
C PRO A 296 -18.71 -37.37 1.65
N LEU A 297 -18.41 -38.04 0.54
CA LEU A 297 -18.45 -37.44 -0.81
C LEU A 297 -19.87 -37.11 -1.26
N ARG A 298 -20.00 -35.99 -1.97
CA ARG A 298 -21.22 -35.56 -2.65
C ARG A 298 -20.98 -35.45 -4.16
N GLY A 299 -21.31 -36.50 -4.91
CA GLY A 299 -21.26 -36.51 -6.37
C GLY A 299 -20.73 -37.81 -7.00
N LEU A 300 -20.60 -37.80 -8.33
CA LEU A 300 -20.03 -38.83 -9.22
C LEU A 300 -20.29 -40.32 -8.88
N GLY A 301 -21.52 -40.71 -8.56
CA GLY A 301 -21.88 -42.14 -8.39
C GLY A 301 -21.24 -42.85 -7.17
N ILE A 302 -20.48 -42.12 -6.35
CA ILE A 302 -19.86 -42.59 -5.10
C ILE A 302 -20.42 -41.77 -3.92
N HIS A 303 -21.65 -41.29 -4.08
CA HIS A 303 -22.31 -40.42 -3.14
C HIS A 303 -22.47 -41.09 -1.77
N GLY A 304 -22.17 -40.34 -0.70
CA GLY A 304 -22.36 -40.77 0.68
C GLY A 304 -21.21 -41.59 1.26
N LYS A 305 -20.20 -41.97 0.46
CA LYS A 305 -19.05 -42.74 0.95
C LYS A 305 -17.99 -41.84 1.58
N ARG A 306 -17.44 -42.29 2.71
CA ARG A 306 -16.21 -41.79 3.32
C ARG A 306 -14.99 -42.50 2.73
N PHE A 307 -13.79 -42.10 3.12
CA PHE A 307 -12.55 -42.64 2.56
C PHE A 307 -12.42 -44.15 2.81
N SER A 308 -12.65 -44.60 4.04
CA SER A 308 -12.58 -46.02 4.41
C SER A 308 -13.61 -46.91 3.71
N GLU A 309 -14.70 -46.33 3.20
CA GLU A 309 -15.78 -47.04 2.50
C GLU A 309 -15.54 -47.17 0.98
N LEU A 310 -14.49 -46.53 0.46
CA LEU A 310 -14.09 -46.65 -0.93
C LEU A 310 -13.40 -47.99 -1.20
N PRO A 311 -13.54 -48.57 -2.41
CA PRO A 311 -12.70 -49.69 -2.83
C PRO A 311 -11.21 -49.32 -2.73
N ILE A 312 -10.36 -50.27 -2.35
CA ILE A 312 -8.90 -50.09 -2.17
C ILE A 312 -8.27 -49.35 -3.35
N LYS A 313 -8.61 -49.73 -4.59
CA LYS A 313 -8.11 -49.07 -5.81
C LYS A 313 -8.42 -47.57 -5.90
N LEU A 314 -9.55 -47.12 -5.33
CA LEU A 314 -9.91 -45.71 -5.30
C LEU A 314 -9.24 -44.98 -4.13
N GLN A 315 -9.05 -45.66 -3.00
CA GLN A 315 -8.26 -45.13 -1.87
C GLN A 315 -6.82 -44.84 -2.32
N GLU A 316 -6.14 -45.85 -2.90
CA GLU A 316 -4.78 -45.74 -3.45
C GLU A 316 -4.70 -44.62 -4.48
N ARG A 317 -5.71 -44.48 -5.35
CA ARG A 317 -5.73 -43.40 -6.36
C ARG A 317 -5.75 -42.01 -5.74
N ILE A 318 -6.43 -41.81 -4.60
CA ILE A 318 -6.43 -40.53 -3.89
C ILE A 318 -5.09 -40.37 -3.16
N GLU A 319 -4.64 -41.39 -2.42
CA GLU A 319 -3.39 -41.37 -1.67
C GLU A 319 -2.17 -41.06 -2.55
N ASP A 320 -2.09 -41.68 -3.73
CA ASP A 320 -0.98 -41.58 -4.69
C ASP A 320 -1.07 -40.35 -5.60
N THR A 321 -2.11 -39.52 -5.46
CA THR A 321 -2.22 -38.28 -6.23
C THR A 321 -1.01 -37.40 -5.93
N GLN A 322 -0.28 -37.03 -6.98
CA GLN A 322 0.94 -36.22 -6.88
C GLN A 322 0.60 -34.74 -6.74
N LEU A 323 1.12 -34.12 -5.69
CA LEU A 323 1.04 -32.69 -5.42
C LEU A 323 2.38 -32.05 -5.79
N ILE A 324 2.33 -31.00 -6.60
CA ILE A 324 3.50 -30.19 -6.96
C ILE A 324 3.61 -29.05 -5.95
N LEU A 325 4.69 -29.04 -5.18
CA LEU A 325 5.01 -28.06 -4.15
C LEU A 325 6.14 -27.15 -4.65
N TYR A 326 5.91 -25.85 -4.68
CA TYR A 326 6.96 -24.84 -4.76
C TYR A 326 7.31 -24.40 -3.35
N ILE A 327 8.48 -24.82 -2.88
CA ILE A 327 8.97 -24.55 -1.53
C ILE A 327 9.92 -23.35 -1.60
N LEU A 328 9.52 -22.26 -0.93
CA LEU A 328 10.40 -21.14 -0.68
C LEU A 328 11.36 -21.53 0.44
N ASP A 329 12.65 -21.53 0.12
CA ASP A 329 13.71 -21.86 1.06
C ASP A 329 13.73 -20.89 2.26
N GLU A 330 14.12 -21.40 3.43
CA GLU A 330 14.26 -20.59 4.64
C GLU A 330 15.22 -19.41 4.41
N LYS A 331 16.24 -19.59 3.56
CA LYS A 331 17.31 -18.61 3.27
C LYS A 331 16.88 -17.51 2.31
N ALA A 332 15.72 -17.65 1.67
CA ALA A 332 15.22 -16.60 0.79
C ALA A 332 15.02 -15.29 1.59
N PRO A 333 15.41 -14.12 1.04
CA PRO A 333 15.17 -12.84 1.70
C PRO A 333 13.69 -12.68 2.04
N GLU A 334 13.40 -12.09 3.20
CA GLU A 334 12.02 -11.95 3.66
C GLU A 334 11.15 -11.17 2.67
N ARG A 335 11.70 -10.07 2.13
CA ARG A 335 11.01 -9.26 1.12
C ARG A 335 10.61 -10.09 -0.09
N ALA A 336 11.50 -10.97 -0.56
CA ALA A 336 11.18 -11.91 -1.64
C ALA A 336 10.08 -12.90 -1.24
N LYS A 337 10.08 -13.42 0.00
CA LYS A 337 8.98 -14.27 0.49
C LYS A 337 7.66 -13.49 0.45
N LEU A 338 7.61 -12.28 0.98
CA LEU A 338 6.39 -11.45 0.97
C LEU A 338 5.92 -11.12 -0.45
N ASP A 339 6.82 -10.79 -1.37
CA ASP A 339 6.47 -10.43 -2.74
C ASP A 339 5.96 -11.65 -3.55
N ILE A 340 6.50 -12.85 -3.28
CA ILE A 340 5.96 -14.10 -3.85
C ILE A 340 4.57 -14.37 -3.30
N PHE A 341 4.34 -14.20 -1.99
CA PHE A 341 3.02 -14.37 -1.40
C PHE A 341 1.99 -13.44 -2.04
N ASP A 342 2.34 -12.18 -2.26
CA ASP A 342 1.43 -11.18 -2.85
C ASP A 342 1.06 -11.56 -4.30
N ARG A 343 2.04 -11.99 -5.10
CA ARG A 343 1.82 -12.40 -6.50
C ARG A 343 1.04 -13.71 -6.65
N VAL A 344 1.24 -14.66 -5.74
CA VAL A 344 0.57 -15.97 -5.80
C VAL A 344 -0.89 -15.89 -5.37
N ASN A 345 -1.22 -15.04 -4.40
CA ASN A 345 -2.56 -14.96 -3.79
C ASN A 345 -3.60 -14.16 -4.61
N GLY A 346 -3.45 -14.09 -5.94
CA GLY A 346 -4.23 -13.23 -6.86
C GLY A 346 -5.77 -13.36 -6.85
N GLY A 347 -6.36 -14.30 -6.08
CA GLY A 347 -7.81 -14.39 -5.86
C GLY A 347 -8.33 -13.68 -4.60
N SER A 348 -7.47 -13.39 -3.62
CA SER A 348 -7.77 -12.60 -2.41
C SER A 348 -6.44 -12.24 -1.71
N PRO A 349 -5.88 -11.02 -1.94
CA PRO A 349 -4.57 -10.66 -1.42
C PRO A 349 -4.55 -10.69 0.12
N LEU A 350 -3.48 -11.24 0.69
CA LEU A 350 -3.20 -11.17 2.13
C LEU A 350 -2.56 -9.82 2.47
N THR A 351 -2.87 -9.27 3.63
CA THR A 351 -2.16 -8.08 4.12
C THR A 351 -0.72 -8.43 4.52
N ARG A 352 0.20 -7.44 4.48
CA ARG A 352 1.59 -7.61 4.97
C ARG A 352 1.65 -8.22 6.37
N GLN A 353 0.73 -7.83 7.27
CA GLN A 353 0.64 -8.42 8.61
C GLN A 353 0.18 -9.89 8.60
N GLN A 354 -0.78 -10.26 7.75
CA GLN A 354 -1.19 -11.67 7.60
C GLN A 354 -0.03 -12.53 7.10
N MET A 355 0.76 -12.00 6.15
CA MET A 355 1.96 -12.66 5.65
C MET A 355 3.02 -12.80 6.75
N ARG A 356 3.29 -11.76 7.54
CA ARG A 356 4.18 -11.85 8.71
C ARG A 356 3.71 -12.88 9.73
N ASN A 357 2.42 -12.92 10.03
CA ASN A 357 1.86 -13.89 10.98
C ASN A 357 2.09 -15.34 10.50
N CYS A 358 2.07 -15.56 9.18
CA CYS A 358 2.37 -16.85 8.55
C CYS A 358 3.86 -17.19 8.66
N LEU A 359 4.74 -16.25 8.24
CA LEU A 359 6.18 -16.46 8.20
C LEU A 359 6.82 -16.60 9.59
N TYR A 360 6.28 -15.90 10.59
CA TYR A 360 6.82 -15.86 11.96
C TYR A 360 5.93 -16.56 12.98
N ASN A 361 5.20 -17.60 12.55
CA ASN A 361 4.27 -18.30 13.42
C ASN A 361 4.98 -18.92 14.65
N GLY A 362 4.60 -18.47 15.85
CA GLY A 362 5.18 -18.92 17.11
C GLY A 362 4.55 -18.26 18.33
N GLU A 363 5.26 -18.25 19.46
CA GLU A 363 4.79 -17.61 20.69
C GLU A 363 4.60 -16.10 20.53
N GLY A 364 5.41 -15.43 19.69
CA GLY A 364 5.29 -14.00 19.41
C GLY A 364 3.98 -13.65 18.72
N THR A 365 3.58 -14.39 17.68
CA THR A 365 2.29 -14.14 16.99
C THR A 365 1.10 -14.48 17.87
N ARG A 366 1.19 -15.53 18.69
CA ARG A 366 0.18 -15.86 19.72
C ARG A 366 0.06 -14.75 20.76
N PHE A 367 1.19 -14.21 21.22
CA PHE A 367 1.23 -13.11 22.17
C PHE A 367 0.60 -11.82 21.60
N VAL A 368 0.94 -11.44 20.37
CA VAL A 368 0.30 -10.30 19.69
C VAL A 368 -1.21 -10.50 19.57
N LYS A 369 -1.68 -11.71 19.24
CA LYS A 369 -3.11 -12.04 19.21
C LYS A 369 -3.75 -11.90 20.60
N LYS A 370 -3.13 -12.43 21.66
CA LYS A 370 -3.58 -12.26 23.05
C LYS A 370 -3.78 -10.79 23.39
N LEU A 371 -2.81 -9.93 23.05
CA LEU A 371 -2.90 -8.49 23.29
C LEU A 371 -4.05 -7.82 22.52
N SER A 372 -4.36 -8.28 21.29
CA SER A 372 -5.47 -7.76 20.48
C SER A 372 -6.84 -8.07 21.07
N GLU A 373 -6.92 -9.11 21.90
CA GLU A 373 -8.17 -9.56 22.51
C GLU A 373 -8.49 -8.82 23.83
N LEU A 374 -7.52 -8.11 24.40
CA LEU A 374 -7.65 -7.34 25.63
C LEU A 374 -8.81 -6.34 25.56
N GLN A 375 -9.61 -6.29 26.62
CA GLN A 375 -10.76 -5.39 26.70
C GLN A 375 -10.34 -3.91 26.71
N VAL A 376 -9.22 -3.60 27.37
CA VAL A 376 -8.66 -2.25 27.35
C VAL A 376 -8.30 -1.82 25.93
N PHE A 377 -7.65 -2.68 25.14
CA PHE A 377 -7.31 -2.36 23.76
C PHE A 377 -8.55 -2.09 22.90
N LYS A 378 -9.56 -2.96 22.98
CA LYS A 378 -10.84 -2.77 22.27
C LYS A 378 -11.56 -1.48 22.69
N LYS A 379 -11.54 -1.15 23.99
CA LYS A 379 -12.13 0.08 24.54
C LYS A 379 -11.41 1.33 24.03
N VAL A 380 -10.08 1.38 24.14
CA VAL A 380 -9.26 2.53 23.76
C VAL A 380 -9.30 2.79 22.26
N THR A 381 -9.27 1.73 21.46
CA THR A 381 -9.38 1.82 19.99
C THR A 381 -10.82 1.99 19.51
N GLY A 382 -11.82 1.81 20.38
CA GLY A 382 -13.24 1.81 20.04
C GLY A 382 -13.60 0.81 18.94
N GLY A 383 -12.92 -0.35 18.93
CA GLY A 383 -13.12 -1.43 17.96
C GLY A 383 -12.89 -1.03 16.49
N SER A 384 -12.01 -0.05 16.23
CA SER A 384 -11.87 0.55 14.89
C SER A 384 -11.04 -0.28 13.90
N PHE A 385 -10.36 -1.33 14.35
CA PHE A 385 -9.54 -2.19 13.49
C PHE A 385 -10.36 -3.37 12.98
N ASP A 386 -10.20 -3.72 11.69
CA ASP A 386 -10.81 -4.92 11.12
C ASP A 386 -9.94 -6.16 11.43
N PRO A 387 -10.40 -7.10 12.28
CA PRO A 387 -9.64 -8.29 12.63
C PRO A 387 -9.32 -9.17 11.41
N LYS A 388 -10.11 -9.09 10.33
CA LYS A 388 -9.88 -9.87 9.10
C LYS A 388 -8.60 -9.47 8.40
N THR A 389 -8.19 -8.21 8.54
CA THR A 389 -6.97 -7.65 7.94
C THR A 389 -5.77 -7.75 8.87
N MET A 390 -5.98 -8.19 10.12
CA MET A 390 -5.00 -8.20 11.20
C MET A 390 -4.38 -6.82 11.50
N ARG A 391 -5.08 -5.73 11.20
CA ARG A 391 -4.55 -4.38 11.43
C ARG A 391 -4.36 -4.08 12.92
N ASP A 392 -5.19 -4.67 13.77
CA ASP A 392 -5.02 -4.69 15.22
C ASP A 392 -3.66 -5.30 15.63
N ARG A 393 -3.34 -6.48 15.10
CA ARG A 393 -2.07 -7.18 15.37
C ARG A 393 -0.87 -6.41 14.86
N GLU A 394 -0.99 -5.76 13.70
CA GLU A 394 0.09 -4.92 13.15
C GLU A 394 0.44 -3.76 14.10
N VAL A 395 -0.58 -3.05 14.58
CA VAL A 395 -0.40 -1.89 15.45
C VAL A 395 0.19 -2.29 16.80
N ILE A 396 -0.23 -3.44 17.33
CA ILE A 396 0.37 -4.02 18.54
C ILE A 396 1.83 -4.41 18.28
N ASN A 397 2.13 -5.04 17.15
CA ASN A 397 3.48 -5.43 16.80
C ASN A 397 4.40 -4.21 16.66
N ARG A 398 3.89 -3.06 16.16
CA ARG A 398 4.63 -1.78 16.13
C ARG A 398 5.00 -1.32 17.53
N PHE A 399 4.06 -1.33 18.48
CA PHE A 399 4.36 -1.02 19.88
C PHE A 399 5.44 -1.94 20.45
N LEU A 400 5.32 -3.26 20.22
CA LEU A 400 6.30 -4.24 20.71
C LEU A 400 7.68 -4.01 20.09
N ALA A 401 7.75 -3.76 18.77
CA ALA A 401 8.99 -3.50 18.07
C ALA A 401 9.72 -2.26 18.62
N PHE A 402 9.00 -1.15 18.82
CA PHE A 402 9.58 0.05 19.44
C PHE A 402 9.96 -0.18 20.90
N SER A 403 9.23 -1.02 21.64
CA SER A 403 9.56 -1.38 23.03
C SER A 403 10.78 -2.29 23.15
N LEU A 404 11.07 -3.12 22.13
CA LEU A 404 12.20 -4.04 22.08
C LEU A 404 13.49 -3.38 21.59
N PHE A 405 13.40 -2.50 20.58
CA PHE A 405 14.59 -2.00 19.87
C PHE A 405 14.80 -0.48 19.96
N GLU A 406 13.87 0.25 20.59
CA GLU A 406 13.81 1.71 20.59
C GLU A 406 13.63 2.34 19.19
N TYR A 407 13.11 3.56 19.15
CA TYR A 407 12.84 4.28 17.89
C TYR A 407 14.12 4.70 17.15
N ARG A 408 15.26 4.85 17.84
CA ARG A 408 16.53 5.28 17.25
C ARG A 408 17.21 4.19 16.41
N SER A 409 16.83 2.93 16.60
CA SER A 409 17.34 1.80 15.81
C SER A 409 16.57 1.59 14.50
N TYR A 410 15.47 2.34 14.29
CA TYR A 410 14.67 2.25 13.08
C TYR A 410 15.44 2.80 11.86
N ARG A 411 15.29 2.15 10.71
CA ARG A 411 16.07 2.44 9.48
C ARG A 411 15.22 2.67 8.23
N GLY A 412 13.91 2.81 8.37
CA GLY A 412 13.01 3.15 7.26
C GLY A 412 12.23 1.96 6.70
N ASP A 413 12.68 0.73 6.94
CA ASP A 413 11.92 -0.48 6.61
C ASP A 413 11.07 -0.94 7.81
N MET A 414 9.77 -0.61 7.76
CA MET A 414 8.81 -1.03 8.77
C MET A 414 8.50 -2.53 8.69
N ASP A 415 8.60 -3.14 7.51
CA ASP A 415 8.29 -4.56 7.37
C ASP A 415 9.36 -5.42 8.03
N GLU A 416 10.63 -5.13 7.75
CA GLU A 416 11.78 -5.75 8.40
C GLU A 416 11.79 -5.48 9.93
N PHE A 417 11.49 -4.24 10.35
CA PHE A 417 11.48 -3.89 11.77
C PHE A 417 10.46 -4.72 12.57
N LEU A 418 9.27 -4.91 12.01
CA LEU A 418 8.18 -5.69 12.61
C LEU A 418 8.42 -7.19 12.55
N ALA A 419 9.08 -7.66 11.51
CA ALA A 419 9.52 -9.03 11.36
C ALA A 419 10.56 -9.41 12.41
N ARG A 420 11.59 -8.57 12.57
CA ARG A 420 12.61 -8.70 13.61
C ARG A 420 11.99 -8.79 15.00
N ALA A 421 10.96 -7.98 15.28
CA ALA A 421 10.25 -8.01 16.56
C ALA A 421 9.56 -9.36 16.81
N LEU A 422 8.87 -9.91 15.82
CA LEU A 422 8.23 -11.22 15.95
C LEU A 422 9.25 -12.34 16.15
N LYS A 423 10.39 -12.29 15.44
CA LYS A 423 11.49 -13.25 15.61
C LYS A 423 12.05 -13.20 17.04
N THR A 424 12.30 -12.01 17.57
CA THR A 424 12.74 -11.82 18.96
C THR A 424 11.69 -12.33 19.95
N LEU A 425 10.40 -12.05 19.74
CA LEU A 425 9.32 -12.52 20.62
C LEU A 425 9.11 -14.04 20.59
N ASN A 426 9.37 -14.69 19.46
CA ASN A 426 9.34 -16.15 19.37
C ASN A 426 10.43 -16.81 20.23
N GLN A 427 11.53 -16.10 20.47
CA GLN A 427 12.66 -16.55 21.28
C GLN A 427 12.59 -16.05 22.73
N SER A 428 11.67 -15.13 23.04
CA SER A 428 11.60 -14.46 24.33
C SER A 428 11.06 -15.38 25.44
N GLY A 429 11.43 -15.08 26.68
CA GLY A 429 10.86 -15.76 27.85
C GLY A 429 9.42 -15.32 28.15
N GLU A 430 8.69 -16.11 28.94
CA GLU A 430 7.35 -15.73 29.40
C GLU A 430 7.38 -14.47 30.29
N SER A 431 8.40 -14.34 31.13
CA SER A 431 8.57 -13.16 32.00
C SER A 431 8.75 -11.86 31.20
N GLU A 432 9.47 -11.92 30.07
CA GLU A 432 9.66 -10.75 29.19
C GLU A 432 8.35 -10.36 28.51
N ARG A 433 7.57 -11.35 28.06
CA ARG A 433 6.23 -11.11 27.49
C ARG A 433 5.27 -10.51 28.50
N ILE A 434 5.27 -11.01 29.74
CA ILE A 434 4.47 -10.43 30.83
C ILE A 434 4.82 -8.96 31.05
N GLU A 435 6.10 -8.62 31.02
CA GLU A 435 6.54 -7.23 31.21
C GLU A 435 6.11 -6.32 30.05
N LEU A 436 6.23 -6.81 28.81
CA LEU A 436 5.71 -6.11 27.63
C LEU A 436 4.19 -5.92 27.67
N GLU A 437 3.44 -6.93 28.15
CA GLU A 437 1.98 -6.85 28.32
C GLU A 437 1.59 -5.80 29.36
N LYS A 438 2.33 -5.70 30.48
CA LYS A 438 2.12 -4.65 31.49
C LYS A 438 2.39 -3.26 30.92
N LYS A 439 3.51 -3.08 30.22
CA LYS A 439 3.84 -1.80 29.55
C LYS A 439 2.77 -1.41 28.54
N PHE A 440 2.31 -2.36 27.73
CA PHE A 440 1.25 -2.13 26.76
C PHE A 440 -0.07 -1.72 27.43
N THR A 441 -0.49 -2.47 28.45
CA THR A 441 -1.72 -2.21 29.21
C THR A 441 -1.67 -0.83 29.86
N SER A 442 -0.56 -0.51 30.54
CA SER A 442 -0.35 0.80 31.17
C SER A 442 -0.40 1.93 30.14
N ALA A 443 0.23 1.78 28.98
CA ALA A 443 0.18 2.78 27.92
C ALA A 443 -1.25 3.06 27.44
N LEU A 444 -2.05 2.02 27.24
CA LEU A 444 -3.44 2.14 26.80
C LEU A 444 -4.30 2.82 27.87
N GLU A 445 -4.16 2.42 29.14
CA GLU A 445 -4.88 3.02 30.27
C GLU A 445 -4.51 4.49 30.43
N ASN A 446 -3.22 4.82 30.36
CA ASN A 446 -2.71 6.18 30.44
C ASN A 446 -3.26 7.05 29.28
N ASN A 447 -3.23 6.53 28.06
CA ASN A 447 -3.76 7.26 26.90
C ASN A 447 -5.26 7.51 27.04
N TYR A 448 -6.02 6.51 27.50
CA TYR A 448 -7.45 6.64 27.74
C TYR A 448 -7.78 7.63 28.86
N ARG A 449 -6.97 7.66 29.92
CA ARG A 449 -7.15 8.63 31.01
C ARG A 449 -6.93 10.07 30.51
N LEU A 450 -5.97 10.29 29.62
CA LEU A 450 -5.68 11.60 29.03
C LEU A 450 -6.72 12.04 27.98
N PHE A 451 -7.05 11.15 27.04
CA PHE A 451 -7.76 11.50 25.81
C PHE A 451 -9.11 10.78 25.62
N SER A 452 -9.46 9.84 26.51
CA SER A 452 -10.72 9.10 26.49
C SER A 452 -11.02 8.52 25.09
N VAL A 453 -12.18 8.82 24.50
CA VAL A 453 -12.59 8.30 23.18
C VAL A 453 -11.73 8.83 22.01
N HIS A 454 -10.93 9.87 22.23
CA HIS A 454 -10.01 10.44 21.25
C HIS A 454 -8.60 9.83 21.32
N SER A 455 -8.42 8.76 22.09
CA SER A 455 -7.15 8.03 22.19
C SER A 455 -6.58 7.66 20.81
N PHE A 456 -5.32 8.01 20.58
CA PHE A 456 -4.58 7.79 19.32
C PHE A 456 -5.21 8.40 18.05
N ARG A 457 -5.96 9.50 18.19
CA ARG A 457 -6.66 10.16 17.08
C ARG A 457 -6.28 11.63 17.00
N LYS A 458 -6.14 12.16 15.77
CA LYS A 458 -5.91 13.59 15.54
C LYS A 458 -7.02 14.48 16.09
N SER A 459 -8.24 13.94 16.21
CA SER A 459 -9.36 14.63 16.87
C SER A 459 -9.11 14.99 18.34
N LEU A 460 -8.03 14.50 18.98
CA LEU A 460 -7.68 14.95 20.33
C LEU A 460 -7.33 16.45 20.36
N PHE A 461 -6.90 17.01 19.22
CA PHE A 461 -6.76 18.45 19.04
C PHE A 461 -8.13 19.11 18.81
N GLY A 462 -8.52 20.01 19.71
CA GLY A 462 -9.78 20.76 19.59
C GLY A 462 -11.05 19.96 19.92
N ALA A 463 -10.92 18.78 20.55
CA ALA A 463 -12.06 18.01 21.02
C ALA A 463 -12.88 18.79 22.07
N THR A 464 -14.01 19.33 21.66
CA THR A 464 -15.12 19.57 22.58
C THR A 464 -15.84 18.24 22.86
N SER A 465 -16.57 18.11 23.97
CA SER A 465 -17.33 16.89 24.33
C SER A 465 -18.31 16.39 23.26
N PHE A 466 -18.53 17.17 22.19
CA PHE A 466 -19.43 16.88 21.07
C PHE A 466 -18.71 16.61 19.73
N SER A 467 -17.38 16.57 19.71
CA SER A 467 -16.61 16.41 18.47
C SER A 467 -16.61 14.96 17.99
N SER A 468 -16.88 14.75 16.69
CA SER A 468 -16.85 13.40 16.10
C SER A 468 -15.44 12.81 16.12
N ARG A 469 -15.32 11.50 16.39
CA ARG A 469 -14.03 10.80 16.42
C ARG A 469 -13.41 10.69 15.03
N SER A 470 -12.14 11.09 14.85
CA SER A 470 -11.40 10.82 13.62
C SER A 470 -10.93 9.35 13.56
N VAL A 471 -10.40 8.89 12.42
CA VAL A 471 -9.78 7.54 12.30
C VAL A 471 -8.55 7.42 13.22
N ILE A 472 -8.18 6.20 13.64
CA ILE A 472 -6.96 5.97 14.44
C ILE A 472 -5.78 6.32 13.56
N ASN A 473 -4.88 7.14 14.10
CA ASN A 473 -3.64 7.47 13.44
C ASN A 473 -2.55 6.53 13.95
N ILE A 474 -1.98 5.71 13.05
CA ILE A 474 -0.98 4.70 13.43
C ILE A 474 0.31 5.34 13.95
N ALA A 475 0.75 6.47 13.38
CA ALA A 475 1.96 7.15 13.83
C ALA A 475 1.80 7.74 15.24
N LEU A 476 0.61 8.27 15.57
CA LEU A 476 0.25 8.67 16.94
C LEU A 476 0.18 7.45 17.87
N PHE A 477 -0.36 6.32 17.39
CA PHE A 477 -0.35 5.09 18.16
C PHE A 477 1.07 4.68 18.51
N ASP A 478 1.98 4.61 17.54
CA ASP A 478 3.39 4.24 17.75
C ASP A 478 4.01 5.06 18.89
N VAL A 479 3.96 6.39 18.76
CA VAL A 479 4.69 7.27 19.66
C VAL A 479 4.01 7.41 21.02
N PHE A 480 2.68 7.54 21.08
CA PHE A 480 1.99 7.70 22.36
C PHE A 480 1.92 6.39 23.14
N SER A 481 1.77 5.23 22.47
CA SER A 481 1.79 3.94 23.18
C SER A 481 3.18 3.67 23.77
N PHE A 482 4.25 3.97 23.05
CA PHE A 482 5.60 3.88 23.60
C PHE A 482 5.82 4.87 24.73
N ALA A 483 5.62 6.17 24.49
CA ALA A 483 5.90 7.23 25.45
C ALA A 483 5.12 7.07 26.76
N LEU A 484 3.82 6.79 26.68
CA LEU A 484 2.97 6.63 27.86
C LEU A 484 3.16 5.29 28.58
N SER A 485 3.87 4.32 27.98
CA SER A 485 4.32 3.11 28.70
C SER A 485 5.45 3.39 29.68
N THR A 486 6.15 4.52 29.54
CA THR A 486 7.34 4.87 30.33
C THR A 486 7.04 5.78 31.52
N ILE A 487 5.76 6.15 31.73
CA ILE A 487 5.33 7.12 32.75
C ILE A 487 4.30 6.51 33.68
N ASP A 488 4.45 6.82 34.97
CA ASP A 488 3.38 6.67 35.96
C ASP A 488 2.60 7.98 36.07
N LEU A 489 1.35 7.98 35.61
CA LEU A 489 0.48 9.17 35.65
C LEU A 489 0.17 9.68 37.06
N ASN A 490 0.43 8.89 38.11
CA ASN A 490 0.23 9.34 39.49
C ASN A 490 1.38 10.23 39.99
N LEU A 491 2.50 10.26 39.27
CA LEU A 491 3.69 11.05 39.62
C LEU A 491 3.83 12.34 38.81
N VAL A 492 2.91 12.60 37.87
CA VAL A 492 2.96 13.76 36.97
C VAL A 492 1.65 14.55 37.00
N ASP A 493 1.73 15.84 36.72
CA ASP A 493 0.55 16.68 36.49
C ASP A 493 -0.10 16.28 35.16
N ILE A 494 -1.26 15.62 35.26
CA ILE A 494 -2.01 15.06 34.13
C ILE A 494 -2.51 16.17 33.20
N ASP A 495 -2.96 17.30 33.73
CA ASP A 495 -3.50 18.40 32.93
C ASP A 495 -2.37 19.11 32.18
N LEU A 496 -1.22 19.28 32.83
CA LEU A 496 -0.02 19.81 32.17
C LEU A 496 0.49 18.88 31.08
N LEU A 497 0.60 17.57 31.35
CA LEU A 497 1.01 16.56 30.37
C LEU A 497 0.06 16.56 29.17
N LYS A 498 -1.25 16.54 29.43
CA LYS A 498 -2.28 16.58 28.38
C LYS A 498 -2.13 17.83 27.51
N SER A 499 -2.03 19.01 28.13
CA SER A 499 -1.88 20.28 27.40
C SER A 499 -0.61 20.30 26.55
N LYS A 500 0.51 19.79 27.07
CA LYS A 500 1.78 19.67 26.34
C LYS A 500 1.66 18.75 25.12
N LEU A 501 1.08 17.57 25.27
CA LEU A 501 0.87 16.63 24.16
C LEU A 501 -0.12 17.16 23.12
N GLU A 502 -1.16 17.88 23.53
CA GLU A 502 -2.11 18.53 22.61
C GLU A 502 -1.43 19.64 21.79
N LYS A 503 -0.53 20.43 22.41
CA LYS A 503 0.23 21.48 21.71
C LYS A 503 1.14 20.94 20.62
N LEU A 504 1.64 19.71 20.75
CA LEU A 504 2.42 19.07 19.68
C LEU A 504 1.62 18.94 18.37
N LEU A 505 0.28 18.85 18.43
CA LEU A 505 -0.53 18.79 17.20
C LEU A 505 -0.67 20.13 16.47
N ILE A 506 -0.19 21.23 17.06
CA ILE A 506 -0.07 22.55 16.42
C ILE A 506 1.31 22.71 15.76
N ASP A 507 2.30 21.93 16.19
CA ASP A 507 3.64 21.97 15.62
C ASP A 507 3.64 21.34 14.23
N ASP A 508 3.97 22.14 13.21
CA ASP A 508 3.89 21.72 11.80
C ASP A 508 4.76 20.50 11.49
N GLU A 509 5.95 20.42 12.10
CA GLU A 509 6.89 19.33 11.88
C GLU A 509 6.38 18.02 12.52
N PHE A 510 5.78 18.11 13.71
CA PHE A 510 5.14 16.98 14.37
C PHE A 510 3.91 16.55 13.57
N LEU A 511 3.07 17.49 13.13
CA LEU A 511 1.88 17.19 12.34
C LEU A 511 2.24 16.52 11.02
N ASP A 512 3.28 16.98 10.31
CA ASP A 512 3.80 16.31 9.11
C ASP A 512 4.26 14.88 9.43
N SER A 513 5.02 14.71 10.52
CA SER A 513 5.59 13.42 10.93
C SER A 513 4.55 12.32 11.23
N ILE A 514 3.30 12.71 11.50
CA ILE A 514 2.17 11.80 11.75
C ILE A 514 1.12 11.78 10.63
N SER A 515 1.31 12.54 9.55
CA SER A 515 0.30 12.69 8.48
C SER A 515 0.62 11.85 7.26
N ILE A 516 1.80 12.07 6.67
CA ILE A 516 2.16 11.59 5.34
C ILE A 516 3.50 10.86 5.45
N GLY A 517 3.75 9.80 4.68
CA GLY A 517 5.07 9.14 4.63
C GLY A 517 5.62 8.72 6.01
N THR A 518 4.72 8.38 6.94
CA THR A 518 5.01 8.29 8.39
C THR A 518 5.99 7.18 8.78
N ASN A 519 6.31 6.27 7.86
CA ASN A 519 7.31 5.24 8.03
C ASN A 519 8.74 5.68 7.63
N SER A 520 8.95 6.90 7.11
CA SER A 520 10.31 7.37 6.84
C SER A 520 11.11 7.55 8.14
N THR A 521 12.40 7.23 8.11
CA THR A 521 13.29 7.31 9.29
C THR A 521 13.23 8.68 9.96
N ARG A 522 13.28 9.75 9.16
CA ARG A 522 13.18 11.13 9.66
C ARG A 522 11.88 11.35 10.43
N LYS A 523 10.72 10.99 9.87
CA LYS A 523 9.41 11.21 10.52
C LYS A 523 9.23 10.35 11.78
N VAL A 524 9.77 9.13 11.81
CA VAL A 524 9.82 8.33 13.05
C VAL A 524 10.64 9.04 14.10
N HIS A 525 11.87 9.44 13.78
CA HIS A 525 12.73 10.12 14.74
C HIS A 525 12.13 11.42 15.26
N THR A 526 11.61 12.28 14.37
CA THR A 526 10.99 13.57 14.74
C THR A 526 9.83 13.39 15.70
N ARG A 527 8.87 12.49 15.40
CA ARG A 527 7.70 12.34 16.28
C ARG A 527 8.09 11.83 17.67
N PHE A 528 9.00 10.85 17.72
CA PHE A 528 9.46 10.28 18.98
C PHE A 528 10.29 11.28 19.77
N SER A 529 11.22 12.00 19.14
CA SER A 529 12.06 12.99 19.82
C SER A 529 11.23 14.11 20.45
N LYS A 530 10.24 14.64 19.73
CA LYS A 530 9.37 15.72 20.25
C LYS A 530 8.50 15.27 21.41
N VAL A 531 7.90 14.07 21.32
CA VAL A 531 7.10 13.53 22.43
C VAL A 531 7.97 13.23 23.65
N MET A 532 9.12 12.59 23.46
CA MET A 532 10.02 12.26 24.57
C MET A 532 10.59 13.52 25.25
N ALA A 533 10.95 14.56 24.48
CA ALA A 533 11.36 15.84 25.05
C ALA A 533 10.26 16.47 25.93
N CYS A 534 9.00 16.38 25.48
CA CYS A 534 7.84 16.83 26.24
C CYS A 534 7.70 16.10 27.58
N LEU A 535 8.05 14.80 27.62
CA LEU A 535 8.01 13.99 28.83
C LEU A 535 9.18 14.27 29.78
N ASP A 536 10.37 14.53 29.25
CA ASP A 536 11.54 14.82 30.06
C ASP A 536 11.43 16.18 30.76
N GLU A 537 10.67 17.13 30.21
CA GLU A 537 10.32 18.40 30.88
C GLU A 537 9.34 18.27 32.05
N LEU A 538 8.76 17.07 32.27
CA LEU A 538 7.79 16.80 33.33
C LEU A 538 8.40 15.97 34.49
N LYS A 539 9.64 15.51 34.35
CA LYS A 539 10.44 14.86 35.39
C LYS A 539 11.23 15.93 36.14
#